data_AF-A0A816FMJ8-F1
#
_entry.id   AF-A0A816FMJ8-F1
#
_cell.length_a   1.000
_cell.length_b   1.000
_cell.length_c   1.000
_cell.angle_alpha   90.00
_cell.angle_beta   90.00
_cell.angle_gamma   90.00
#
_symmetry.space_group_name_H-M   'P 1'
#
loop_
_entity.id
_entity.type
_entity.pdbx_description
1 polymer ?
#
loop_
_entity_poly.entity_id
_entity_poly.type
_entity_poly.pdbx_seq_one_letter_code
_entity_poly.pdbx_strand_id
1 'polypeptide(L)'
;MSAGPSVGNSNALIVPIYDKIPLSHLLDAAVQKTYHELYTMADVLHGKSILERKIELIKFACRARQLFIRILAVVKWAATTGKVTACEDIQNFLELRARLIRETSDSLAQLAREKLLEARVPNFPVTDTIDAMTLGSVNFLPKRIADVITTFTPATESERQQILPRLQQILAARISTSELPIQFTTVIIKNGLVTLTVDREFEVKLGITNDNLSSPWRLYQTKLFLQDPEEP
;
A
#
# COMPACT_ATOMS: atom_id res chain seq x y z
N MET A 1 1.56 -38.82 33.62
CA MET A 1 0.54 -38.10 34.41
C MET A 1 0.78 -36.61 34.24
N SER A 2 -0.06 -35.92 33.46
CA SER A 2 -0.24 -34.47 33.55
C SER A 2 -1.45 -34.13 32.69
N ALA A 3 -2.46 -33.59 33.36
CA ALA A 3 -3.81 -33.27 32.92
C ALA A 3 -3.93 -32.74 31.49
N GLY A 4 -4.77 -33.40 30.68
CA GLY A 4 -5.41 -32.75 29.54
C GLY A 4 -6.43 -31.72 30.06
N PRO A 5 -6.63 -30.59 29.38
CA PRO A 5 -7.66 -29.65 29.78
C PRO A 5 -9.01 -30.35 29.59
N SER A 6 -9.72 -30.51 30.70
CA SER A 6 -11.13 -30.89 30.71
C SER A 6 -11.86 -29.98 29.74
N VAL A 7 -12.39 -30.55 28.66
CA VAL A 7 -13.37 -29.89 27.80
C VAL A 7 -14.62 -29.71 28.65
N GLY A 8 -14.61 -28.63 29.41
CA GLY A 8 -15.72 -28.16 30.21
C GLY A 8 -16.86 -27.81 29.27
N ASN A 9 -17.94 -28.56 29.41
CA ASN A 9 -19.31 -28.13 29.13
C ASN A 9 -19.53 -27.49 27.74
N SER A 10 -19.50 -28.30 26.69
CA SER A 10 -19.80 -27.91 25.29
C SER A 10 -21.25 -27.45 25.03
N ASN A 11 -22.06 -27.23 26.07
CA ASN A 11 -23.46 -26.82 25.97
C ASN A 11 -23.70 -25.34 26.30
N ALA A 12 -22.66 -24.55 26.58
CA ALA A 12 -22.83 -23.18 27.11
C ALA A 12 -22.77 -22.05 26.07
N LEU A 13 -22.55 -22.30 24.77
CA LEU A 13 -22.33 -21.23 23.80
C LEU A 13 -23.08 -21.46 22.48
N ILE A 14 -24.41 -21.48 22.57
CA ILE A 14 -25.27 -21.08 21.45
C ILE A 14 -26.23 -20.05 22.02
N VAL A 15 -25.74 -18.82 22.18
CA VAL A 15 -26.63 -17.69 22.46
C VAL A 15 -27.24 -17.34 21.11
N PRO A 16 -28.55 -17.58 20.88
CA PRO A 16 -29.18 -17.15 19.64
C PRO A 16 -29.05 -15.63 19.54
N ILE A 17 -28.65 -15.14 18.36
CA ILE A 17 -28.41 -13.72 18.04
C ILE A 17 -29.72 -12.91 18.04
N TYR A 18 -30.85 -13.56 18.28
CA TYR A 18 -32.18 -12.96 18.26
C TYR A 18 -32.81 -12.99 19.65
N ASP A 19 -33.22 -11.80 20.12
CA ASP A 19 -34.06 -11.65 21.31
C ASP A 19 -35.43 -12.27 21.01
N LYS A 20 -35.67 -13.47 21.55
CA LYS A 20 -36.91 -14.22 21.31
C LYS A 20 -38.01 -13.66 22.22
N ILE A 21 -38.93 -12.91 21.63
CA ILE A 21 -40.08 -12.36 22.38
C ILE A 21 -41.11 -13.48 22.61
N PRO A 22 -41.50 -13.76 23.86
CA PRO A 22 -42.56 -14.71 24.17
C PRO A 22 -43.91 -14.25 23.58
N LEU A 23 -44.63 -15.18 22.95
CA LEU A 23 -45.92 -14.94 22.30
C LEU A 23 -46.99 -14.40 23.26
N SER A 24 -46.92 -14.77 24.56
CA SER A 24 -47.81 -14.25 25.60
C SER A 24 -47.72 -12.73 25.72
N HIS A 25 -46.51 -12.18 25.74
CA HIS A 25 -46.31 -10.73 25.83
C HIS A 25 -46.84 -9.99 24.60
N LEU A 26 -46.73 -10.60 23.41
CA LEU A 26 -47.32 -10.03 22.19
C LEU A 26 -48.85 -10.00 22.28
N LEU A 27 -49.47 -11.06 22.81
CA LEU A 27 -50.91 -11.14 22.99
C LEU A 27 -51.40 -10.13 24.04
N ASP A 28 -50.72 -10.04 25.18
CA ASP A 28 -51.06 -9.08 26.24
C ASP A 28 -50.93 -7.63 25.74
N ALA A 29 -49.85 -7.32 25.03
CA ALA A 29 -49.66 -6.00 24.42
C ALA A 29 -50.75 -5.67 23.37
N ALA A 30 -51.17 -6.67 22.59
CA ALA A 30 -52.24 -6.52 21.62
C ALA A 30 -53.59 -6.25 22.29
N VAL A 31 -53.92 -7.02 23.33
CA VAL A 31 -55.14 -6.84 24.11
C VAL A 31 -55.14 -5.47 24.76
N GLN A 32 -54.06 -5.09 25.47
CA GLN A 32 -53.92 -3.79 26.11
C GLN A 32 -54.04 -2.63 25.11
N LYS A 33 -53.44 -2.75 23.93
CA LYS A 33 -53.56 -1.76 22.85
C LYS A 33 -55.01 -1.61 22.39
N THR A 34 -55.71 -2.71 22.14
CA THR A 34 -57.12 -2.65 21.70
C THR A 34 -58.05 -2.07 22.77
N TYR A 35 -57.81 -2.38 24.05
CA TYR A 35 -58.54 -1.78 25.17
C TYR A 35 -58.27 -0.28 25.29
N HIS A 36 -57.00 0.14 25.16
CA HIS A 36 -56.64 1.56 25.21
C HIS A 36 -57.23 2.34 24.02
N GLU A 37 -57.17 1.78 22.82
CA GLU A 37 -57.80 2.37 21.63
C GLU A 37 -59.33 2.44 21.78
N LEU A 38 -59.97 1.45 22.41
CA LEU A 38 -61.41 1.48 22.69
C LEU A 38 -61.77 2.56 23.71
N TYR A 39 -60.98 2.68 24.79
CA TYR A 39 -61.19 3.66 25.84
C TYR A 39 -61.05 5.09 25.33
N THR A 40 -59.94 5.37 24.63
CA THR A 40 -59.71 6.69 23.98
C THR A 40 -60.78 7.00 22.93
N MET A 41 -61.27 5.99 22.22
CA MET A 41 -62.36 6.16 21.28
C MET A 41 -63.67 6.51 21.99
N ALA A 42 -64.01 5.84 23.09
CA ALA A 42 -65.23 6.10 23.85
C ALA A 42 -65.29 7.55 24.35
N ASP A 43 -64.17 8.10 24.83
CA ASP A 43 -64.06 9.50 25.25
C ASP A 43 -64.29 10.49 24.10
N VAL A 44 -63.70 10.20 22.93
CA VAL A 44 -63.80 11.05 21.72
C VAL A 44 -65.19 10.97 21.06
N LEU A 45 -65.95 9.91 21.34
CA LEU A 45 -67.23 9.63 20.69
C LEU A 45 -68.40 10.49 21.19
N HIS A 46 -68.32 10.97 22.43
CA HIS A 46 -69.42 11.67 23.09
C HIS A 46 -69.70 13.06 22.50
N GLY A 47 -68.74 13.66 21.77
CA GLY A 47 -68.88 14.99 21.17
C GLY A 47 -69.23 15.03 19.68
N LYS A 48 -69.42 13.88 19.01
CA LYS A 48 -69.54 13.81 17.54
C LYS A 48 -70.95 13.50 17.06
N SER A 49 -71.23 13.83 15.80
CA SER A 49 -72.50 13.49 15.16
C SER A 49 -72.67 11.96 15.04
N ILE A 50 -73.92 11.50 14.99
CA ILE A 50 -74.25 10.06 14.98
C ILE A 50 -73.63 9.33 13.77
N LEU A 51 -73.55 9.99 12.62
CA LEU A 51 -72.96 9.43 11.40
C LEU A 51 -71.44 9.26 11.52
N GLU A 52 -70.74 10.28 12.02
CA GLU A 52 -69.29 10.22 12.24
C GLU A 52 -68.93 9.15 13.25
N ARG A 53 -69.69 9.07 14.35
CA ARG A 53 -69.56 8.02 15.36
C ARG A 53 -69.65 6.61 14.76
N LYS A 54 -70.62 6.37 13.87
CA LYS A 54 -70.79 5.06 13.22
C LYS A 54 -69.62 4.71 12.30
N ILE A 55 -69.12 5.69 11.53
CA ILE A 55 -67.96 5.50 10.66
C ILE A 55 -66.71 5.19 11.47
N GLU A 56 -66.49 5.92 12.57
CA GLU A 56 -65.33 5.71 13.43
C GLU A 56 -65.38 4.32 14.06
N LEU A 57 -66.53 3.87 14.57
CA LEU A 57 -66.69 2.56 15.19
C LEU A 57 -66.38 1.42 14.22
N ILE A 58 -66.86 1.52 12.98
CA ILE A 58 -66.57 0.55 11.93
C ILE A 58 -65.07 0.54 11.61
N LYS A 59 -64.43 1.72 11.53
CA LYS A 59 -62.97 1.81 11.31
C LYS A 59 -62.17 1.19 12.46
N PHE A 60 -62.59 1.41 13.71
CA PHE A 60 -61.98 0.75 14.87
C PHE A 60 -62.13 -0.77 14.81
N ALA A 61 -63.35 -1.27 14.56
CA ALA A 61 -63.60 -2.71 14.44
C ALA A 61 -62.75 -3.36 13.33
N CYS A 62 -62.61 -2.69 12.17
CA CYS A 62 -61.74 -3.15 11.09
C CYS A 62 -60.26 -3.18 11.51
N ARG A 63 -59.76 -2.14 12.20
CA ARG A 63 -58.37 -2.08 12.69
C ARG A 63 -58.08 -3.17 13.73
N ALA A 64 -58.96 -3.33 14.72
CA ALA A 64 -58.86 -4.37 15.74
C ALA A 64 -58.87 -5.77 15.09
N ARG A 65 -59.78 -6.02 14.15
CA ARG A 65 -59.84 -7.29 13.41
C ARG A 65 -58.56 -7.58 12.63
N GLN A 66 -57.99 -6.60 11.93
CA GLN A 66 -56.74 -6.78 11.19
C GLN A 66 -55.57 -7.13 12.12
N LEU A 67 -55.50 -6.49 13.28
CA LEU A 67 -54.48 -6.77 14.29
C LEU A 67 -54.58 -8.22 14.78
N PHE A 68 -55.78 -8.70 15.14
CA PHE A 68 -55.96 -10.09 15.58
C PHE A 68 -55.76 -11.12 14.45
N ILE A 69 -56.07 -10.78 13.20
CA ILE A 69 -55.75 -11.66 12.06
C ILE A 69 -54.24 -11.81 11.88
N ARG A 70 -53.47 -10.72 12.05
CA ARG A 70 -51.99 -10.78 11.98
C ARG A 70 -51.43 -11.63 13.12
N ILE A 71 -51.93 -11.47 14.33
CA ILE A 71 -51.51 -12.29 15.48
C ILE A 71 -51.89 -13.76 15.26
N LEU A 72 -53.08 -14.04 14.73
CA LEU A 72 -53.48 -15.41 14.39
C LEU A 72 -52.51 -16.05 13.38
N ALA A 73 -52.04 -15.28 12.39
CA ALA A 73 -51.03 -15.76 11.45
C ALA A 73 -49.72 -16.11 12.17
N VAL A 74 -49.25 -15.25 13.08
CA VAL A 74 -48.06 -15.50 13.91
C VAL A 74 -48.24 -16.73 14.80
N VAL A 75 -49.40 -16.91 15.44
CA VAL A 75 -49.71 -18.09 16.26
C VAL A 75 -49.68 -19.38 15.43
N LYS A 76 -50.28 -19.36 14.23
CA LYS A 76 -50.23 -20.50 13.30
C LYS A 76 -48.81 -20.83 12.86
N TRP A 77 -47.97 -19.81 12.67
CA TRP A 77 -46.55 -20.00 12.37
C TRP A 77 -45.78 -20.52 13.57
N ALA A 78 -46.09 -20.04 14.78
CA ALA A 78 -45.47 -20.49 16.02
C ALA A 78 -45.68 -21.99 16.28
N ALA A 79 -46.80 -22.56 15.84
CA ALA A 79 -47.04 -24.01 15.89
C ALA A 79 -46.01 -24.82 15.06
N THR A 80 -45.37 -24.21 14.06
CA THR A 80 -44.33 -24.84 13.23
C THR A 80 -42.91 -24.57 13.75
N THR A 81 -42.76 -23.76 14.81
CA THR A 81 -41.47 -23.32 15.36
C THR A 81 -40.56 -24.45 15.85
N GLY A 82 -41.12 -25.61 16.24
CA GLY A 82 -40.30 -26.77 16.64
C GLY A 82 -39.33 -27.23 15.54
N LYS A 83 -39.70 -27.13 14.26
CA LYS A 83 -38.80 -27.46 13.15
C LYS A 83 -37.82 -26.34 12.84
N VAL A 84 -38.25 -25.10 13.01
CA VAL A 84 -37.45 -23.90 12.74
C VAL A 84 -36.33 -23.74 13.78
N THR A 85 -36.62 -24.00 15.05
CA THR A 85 -35.63 -23.96 16.15
C THR A 85 -34.50 -24.97 15.96
N ALA A 86 -34.80 -26.21 15.57
CA ALA A 86 -33.77 -27.20 15.25
C ALA A 86 -32.87 -26.75 14.07
N CYS A 87 -33.46 -26.10 13.05
CA CYS A 87 -32.71 -25.55 11.93
C CYS A 87 -31.82 -24.36 12.38
N GLU A 88 -32.35 -23.49 13.24
CA GLU A 88 -31.61 -22.38 13.84
C GLU A 88 -30.41 -22.88 14.65
N ASP A 89 -30.57 -23.93 15.46
CA ASP A 89 -29.49 -24.54 16.23
C ASP A 89 -28.40 -25.12 15.31
N ILE A 90 -28.80 -25.81 14.23
CA ILE A 90 -27.88 -26.34 13.23
C ILE A 90 -27.14 -25.20 12.52
N GLN A 91 -27.85 -24.13 12.13
CA GLN A 91 -27.25 -22.96 11.50
C GLN A 91 -26.21 -22.32 12.43
N ASN A 92 -26.56 -22.09 13.70
CA ASN A 92 -25.65 -21.53 14.69
C ASN A 92 -24.41 -22.40 14.89
N PHE A 93 -24.58 -23.72 14.95
CA PHE A 93 -23.46 -24.66 15.02
C PHE A 93 -22.54 -24.56 13.80
N LEU A 94 -23.12 -24.53 12.59
CA LEU A 94 -22.35 -24.43 11.35
C LEU A 94 -21.61 -23.10 11.25
N GLU A 95 -22.24 -21.99 11.63
CA GLU A 95 -21.62 -20.66 11.66
C GLU A 95 -20.45 -20.61 12.66
N LEU A 96 -20.63 -21.17 13.86
CA LEU A 96 -19.56 -21.28 14.84
C LEU A 96 -18.37 -22.08 14.30
N ARG A 97 -18.63 -23.23 13.67
CA ARG A 97 -17.58 -24.08 13.11
C ARG A 97 -16.84 -23.39 11.96
N ALA A 98 -17.57 -22.74 11.06
CA ALA A 98 -16.98 -21.98 9.96
C ALA A 98 -16.07 -20.84 10.46
N ARG A 99 -16.48 -20.16 11.54
CA ARG A 99 -15.67 -19.12 12.19
C ARG A 99 -14.37 -19.70 12.76
N LEU A 100 -14.46 -20.78 13.53
CA LEU A 100 -13.28 -21.42 14.13
C LEU A 100 -12.26 -21.89 13.07
N ILE A 101 -12.74 -22.45 11.95
CA ILE A 101 -11.87 -22.86 10.85
C ILE A 101 -11.13 -21.66 10.26
N ARG A 102 -11.86 -20.55 10.05
CA ARG A 102 -11.27 -19.31 9.53
C ARG A 102 -10.23 -18.74 10.49
N GLU A 103 -10.57 -18.58 11.77
CA GLU A 103 -9.67 -18.06 12.79
C GLU A 103 -8.39 -18.92 12.93
N THR A 104 -8.54 -20.25 12.86
CA THR A 104 -7.40 -21.17 12.91
C THR A 104 -6.51 -21.02 11.68
N SER A 105 -7.12 -20.92 10.49
CA SER A 105 -6.38 -20.69 9.24
C SER A 105 -5.62 -19.38 9.26
N ASP A 106 -6.26 -18.30 9.72
CA ASP A 106 -5.65 -16.98 9.82
C ASP A 106 -4.48 -16.99 10.82
N SER A 107 -4.68 -17.62 11.98
CA SER A 107 -3.63 -17.78 12.99
C SER A 107 -2.43 -18.58 12.45
N LEU A 108 -2.68 -19.66 11.70
CA LEU A 108 -1.62 -20.46 11.09
C LEU A 108 -0.88 -19.68 9.99
N ALA A 109 -1.60 -18.93 9.16
CA ALA A 109 -1.00 -18.10 8.12
C ALA A 109 -0.11 -17.00 8.73
N GLN A 110 -0.56 -16.38 9.82
CA GLN A 110 0.23 -15.41 10.56
C GLN A 110 1.51 -16.05 11.14
N LEU A 111 1.38 -17.20 11.80
CA LEU A 111 2.53 -17.93 12.35
C LEU A 111 3.55 -18.28 11.27
N ALA A 112 3.08 -18.77 10.11
CA ALA A 112 3.95 -19.19 9.02
C ALA A 112 4.70 -18.02 8.37
N ARG A 113 4.06 -16.85 8.23
CA ARG A 113 4.64 -15.68 7.57
C ARG A 113 5.50 -14.84 8.48
N GLU A 114 5.14 -14.69 9.75
CA GLU A 114 5.81 -13.74 10.63
C GLU A 114 6.75 -14.49 11.57
N LYS A 115 6.21 -15.40 12.38
CA LYS A 115 6.96 -16.03 13.48
C LYS A 115 7.98 -17.05 13.02
N LEU A 116 7.68 -17.84 11.98
CA LEU A 116 8.64 -18.80 11.45
C LEU A 116 9.79 -18.13 10.69
N LEU A 117 9.57 -16.95 10.09
CA LEU A 117 10.65 -16.22 9.44
C LEU A 117 11.60 -15.62 10.47
N GLU A 118 11.08 -15.05 11.57
CA GLU A 118 11.90 -14.55 12.68
C GLU A 118 12.71 -15.66 13.36
N ALA A 119 12.15 -16.87 13.49
CA ALA A 119 12.84 -18.01 14.07
C ALA A 119 13.89 -18.64 13.14
N ARG A 120 13.85 -18.34 11.84
CA ARG A 120 14.85 -18.83 10.88
C ARG A 120 16.10 -17.98 10.97
N VAL A 121 17.21 -18.63 11.28
CA VAL A 121 18.52 -18.01 11.17
C VAL A 121 18.85 -17.84 9.68
N PRO A 122 19.17 -16.61 9.22
CA PRO A 122 19.56 -16.39 7.83
C PRO A 122 20.83 -17.19 7.49
N ASN A 123 20.98 -17.56 6.21
CA ASN A 123 22.18 -18.22 5.75
C ASN A 123 23.39 -17.29 5.92
N PHE A 124 24.45 -17.76 6.58
CA PHE A 124 25.68 -17.00 6.74
C PHE A 124 26.58 -17.22 5.52
N PRO A 125 26.85 -16.18 4.71
CA PRO A 125 27.72 -16.34 3.55
C PRO A 125 29.19 -16.36 4.02
N VAL A 126 29.70 -17.56 4.26
CA VAL A 126 31.05 -17.77 4.78
C VAL A 126 32.11 -17.34 3.76
N THR A 127 31.94 -17.70 2.49
CA THR A 127 32.88 -17.32 1.41
C THR A 127 32.96 -15.80 1.25
N ASP A 128 31.82 -15.11 1.28
CA ASP A 128 31.77 -13.65 1.14
C ASP A 128 32.43 -12.94 2.34
N THR A 129 32.30 -13.52 3.53
CA THR A 129 32.98 -13.02 4.74
C THR A 129 34.49 -13.21 4.62
N ILE A 130 34.94 -14.34 4.08
CA ILE A 130 36.36 -14.61 3.83
C ILE A 130 36.92 -13.61 2.82
N ASP A 131 36.20 -13.33 1.74
CA ASP A 131 36.59 -12.35 0.73
C ASP A 131 36.68 -10.95 1.33
N ALA A 132 35.69 -10.53 2.12
CA ALA A 132 35.74 -9.24 2.82
C ALA A 132 36.92 -9.14 3.80
N MET A 133 37.26 -10.23 4.51
CA MET A 133 38.37 -10.27 5.46
C MET A 133 39.74 -10.28 4.77
N THR A 134 39.86 -10.95 3.62
CA THR A 134 41.14 -11.11 2.91
C THR A 134 41.43 -9.96 1.97
N LEU A 135 40.42 -9.48 1.23
CA LEU A 135 40.55 -8.39 0.26
C LEU A 135 40.26 -7.01 0.87
N GLY A 136 39.74 -6.94 2.10
CA GLY A 136 39.38 -5.68 2.77
C GLY A 136 38.22 -4.93 2.09
N SER A 137 37.57 -5.52 1.10
CA SER A 137 36.52 -4.90 0.29
C SER A 137 35.37 -5.88 0.04
N VAL A 138 34.13 -5.39 0.17
CA VAL A 138 32.91 -6.19 0.07
C VAL A 138 32.35 -6.08 -1.34
N ASN A 139 32.53 -7.13 -2.15
CA ASN A 139 32.05 -7.18 -3.55
C ASN A 139 30.52 -7.25 -3.69
N PHE A 140 29.80 -7.49 -2.58
CA PHE A 140 28.34 -7.67 -2.56
C PHE A 140 27.56 -6.40 -2.21
N LEU A 141 28.24 -5.30 -1.87
CA LEU A 141 27.54 -4.05 -1.68
C LEU A 141 26.92 -3.62 -3.02
N PRO A 142 25.60 -3.38 -3.09
CA PRO A 142 24.99 -2.83 -4.29
C PRO A 142 25.73 -1.56 -4.68
N LYS A 143 26.17 -1.47 -5.94
CA LYS A 143 26.94 -0.32 -6.46
C LYS A 143 26.29 1.03 -6.17
N ARG A 144 24.95 1.07 -6.02
CA ARG A 144 24.20 2.26 -5.60
C ARG A 144 24.57 2.80 -4.21
N ILE A 145 25.01 1.95 -3.28
CA ILE A 145 25.50 2.41 -1.96
C ILE A 145 26.93 2.94 -2.11
N ALA A 146 27.74 2.34 -2.99
CA ALA A 146 29.06 2.88 -3.33
C ALA A 146 28.95 4.27 -3.98
N ASP A 147 27.94 4.53 -4.81
CA ASP A 147 27.68 5.86 -5.41
C ASP A 147 27.36 6.94 -4.35
N VAL A 148 26.82 6.55 -3.19
CA VAL A 148 26.44 7.45 -2.09
C VAL A 148 27.60 7.67 -1.10
N ILE A 149 28.44 6.65 -0.87
CA ILE A 149 29.50 6.66 0.15
C ILE A 149 30.87 7.08 -0.42
N THR A 150 31.11 6.89 -1.73
CA THR A 150 32.38 7.28 -2.33
C THR A 150 32.41 8.78 -2.57
N THR A 151 32.81 9.57 -1.57
CA THR A 151 33.37 10.89 -1.82
C THR A 151 34.52 10.69 -2.80
N PHE A 152 34.43 11.29 -3.99
CA PHE A 152 35.44 11.22 -5.04
C PHE A 152 36.84 11.41 -4.41
N THR A 153 37.58 10.33 -4.22
CA THR A 153 38.94 10.43 -3.68
C THR A 153 39.76 11.15 -4.74
N PRO A 154 40.32 12.33 -4.46
CA PRO A 154 41.08 13.06 -5.46
C PRO A 154 42.23 12.17 -5.92
N ALA A 155 42.34 11.95 -7.25
CA ALA A 155 43.36 11.09 -7.83
C ALA A 155 44.74 11.43 -7.24
N THR A 156 45.50 10.40 -6.88
CA THR A 156 46.81 10.55 -6.23
C THR A 156 47.75 11.27 -7.19
N GLU A 157 48.67 12.10 -6.69
CA GLU A 157 49.58 12.88 -7.54
C GLU A 157 50.43 11.98 -8.47
N SER A 158 50.79 10.78 -8.00
CA SER A 158 51.46 9.75 -8.80
C SER A 158 50.62 9.25 -9.98
N GLU A 159 49.32 9.03 -9.76
CA GLU A 159 48.38 8.60 -10.82
C GLU A 159 48.20 9.71 -11.86
N ARG A 160 48.12 10.97 -11.41
CA ARG A 160 48.02 12.13 -12.33
C ARG A 160 49.24 12.24 -13.24
N GLN A 161 50.44 12.05 -12.70
CA GLN A 161 51.68 12.09 -13.48
C GLN A 161 51.75 10.98 -14.53
N GLN A 162 51.13 9.82 -14.29
CA GLN A 162 51.06 8.73 -15.28
C GLN A 162 49.94 8.91 -16.31
N ILE A 163 48.79 9.47 -15.90
CA ILE A 163 47.61 9.59 -16.76
C ILE A 163 47.74 10.79 -17.72
N LEU A 164 48.29 11.92 -17.29
CA LEU A 164 48.46 13.12 -18.12
C LEU A 164 49.23 12.89 -19.44
N PRO A 165 50.39 12.22 -19.48
CA PRO A 165 51.10 11.98 -20.73
C PRO A 165 50.33 11.04 -21.67
N ARG A 166 49.65 10.03 -21.11
CA ARG A 166 48.79 9.13 -21.89
C ARG A 166 47.61 9.89 -22.52
N LEU A 167 46.97 10.77 -21.76
CA LEU A 167 45.90 11.62 -22.29
C LEU A 167 46.41 12.57 -23.39
N GLN A 168 47.58 13.17 -23.20
CA GLN A 168 48.21 14.02 -24.21
C GLN A 168 48.48 13.25 -25.51
N GLN A 169 48.93 12.00 -25.42
CA GLN A 169 49.16 11.15 -26.60
C GLN A 169 47.85 10.84 -27.34
N ILE A 170 46.77 10.52 -26.62
CA ILE A 170 45.45 10.27 -27.21
C ILE A 170 44.92 11.54 -27.89
N LEU A 171 45.06 12.70 -27.24
CA LEU A 171 44.64 13.98 -27.81
C LEU A 171 45.44 14.34 -29.08
N ALA A 172 46.75 14.10 -29.08
CA ALA A 172 47.60 14.32 -30.25
C ALA A 172 47.22 13.40 -31.42
N ALA A 173 47.01 12.11 -31.16
CA ALA A 173 46.57 11.15 -32.17
C ALA A 173 45.21 11.55 -32.77
N ARG A 174 44.31 12.06 -31.93
CA ARG A 174 42.98 12.49 -32.36
C ARG A 174 43.00 13.75 -33.22
N ILE A 175 43.77 14.76 -32.82
CA ILE A 175 43.95 15.99 -33.61
C ILE A 175 44.56 15.66 -34.97
N SER A 176 45.55 14.76 -35.01
CA SER A 176 46.17 14.33 -36.25
C SER A 176 45.21 13.59 -37.20
N THR A 177 44.15 12.98 -36.65
CA THR A 177 43.16 12.22 -37.44
C THR A 177 41.95 13.08 -37.83
N SER A 178 41.70 14.18 -37.11
CA SER A 178 40.57 15.08 -37.34
C SER A 178 40.93 16.17 -38.33
N GLU A 179 40.04 16.47 -39.27
CA GLU A 179 40.19 17.62 -40.15
C GLU A 179 39.95 18.91 -39.33
N LEU A 180 41.03 19.68 -39.10
CA LEU A 180 40.94 20.98 -38.45
C LEU A 180 40.80 22.09 -39.52
N PRO A 181 39.86 23.03 -39.34
CA PRO A 181 39.76 24.23 -40.18
C PRO A 181 41.07 25.04 -40.22
N ILE A 182 41.39 25.59 -41.39
CA ILE A 182 42.64 26.34 -41.68
C ILE A 182 42.77 27.60 -40.81
N GLN A 183 41.66 28.09 -40.24
CA GLN A 183 41.57 29.27 -39.38
C GLN A 183 42.27 29.08 -38.03
N PHE A 184 42.56 27.84 -37.61
CA PHE A 184 43.29 27.59 -36.36
C PHE A 184 44.80 27.83 -36.54
N THR A 185 45.27 29.00 -36.10
CA THR A 185 46.66 29.44 -36.28
C THR A 185 47.64 28.68 -35.36
N THR A 186 47.25 28.40 -34.11
CA THR A 186 48.11 27.62 -33.19
C THR A 186 47.32 26.60 -32.36
N VAL A 187 47.89 25.39 -32.27
CA VAL A 187 47.35 24.26 -31.51
C VAL A 187 48.36 23.88 -30.43
N ILE A 188 47.98 24.01 -29.16
CA ILE A 188 48.86 23.73 -28.02
C ILE A 188 48.19 22.68 -27.13
N ILE A 189 48.88 21.57 -26.88
CA ILE A 189 48.40 20.52 -25.95
C ILE A 189 49.16 20.65 -24.63
N LYS A 190 48.45 20.98 -23.54
CA LYS A 190 49.03 21.12 -22.18
C LYS A 190 48.06 20.55 -21.14
N ASN A 191 48.59 19.82 -20.16
CA ASN A 191 47.84 19.28 -19.01
C ASN A 191 46.56 18.50 -19.40
N GLY A 192 46.61 17.70 -20.47
CA GLY A 192 45.45 16.92 -20.93
C GLY A 192 44.32 17.75 -21.56
N LEU A 193 44.61 19.01 -21.93
CA LEU A 193 43.69 19.90 -22.64
C LEU A 193 44.34 20.39 -23.93
N VAL A 194 43.50 20.57 -24.96
CA VAL A 194 43.87 21.11 -26.26
C VAL A 194 43.44 22.56 -26.28
N THR A 195 44.39 23.46 -26.42
CA THR A 195 44.13 24.89 -26.58
C THR A 195 44.26 25.24 -28.06
N LEU A 196 43.15 25.63 -28.67
CA LEU A 196 43.08 26.12 -30.04
C LEU A 196 42.95 27.64 -29.98
N THR A 197 43.80 28.33 -30.72
CA THR A 197 43.78 29.80 -30.79
C THR A 197 43.71 30.24 -32.24
N VAL A 198 42.74 31.09 -32.53
CA VAL A 198 42.61 31.84 -33.78
C VAL A 198 43.11 33.25 -33.50
N ASP A 199 44.04 33.75 -34.32
CA ASP A 199 44.60 35.09 -34.12
C ASP A 199 43.48 36.15 -34.15
N ARG A 200 43.48 37.04 -33.17
CA ARG A 200 42.53 38.16 -33.00
C ARG A 200 41.04 37.81 -32.83
N GLU A 201 40.65 36.55 -32.64
CA GLU A 201 39.23 36.16 -32.48
C GLU A 201 38.94 35.39 -31.18
N PHE A 202 39.51 34.19 -30.97
CA PHE A 202 39.22 33.39 -29.77
C PHE A 202 40.28 32.34 -29.40
N GLU A 203 40.37 32.05 -28.11
CA GLU A 203 41.07 30.92 -27.50
C GLU A 203 40.04 29.93 -26.93
N VAL A 204 40.12 28.66 -27.34
CA VAL A 204 39.21 27.59 -26.92
C VAL A 204 40.00 26.43 -26.33
N LYS A 205 39.62 26.00 -25.12
CA LYS A 205 40.13 24.79 -24.46
C LYS A 205 39.15 23.64 -24.61
N LEU A 206 39.60 22.60 -25.30
CA LEU A 206 38.86 21.37 -25.53
C LEU A 206 39.48 20.22 -24.74
N GLY A 207 38.64 19.29 -24.32
CA GLY A 207 39.09 18.03 -23.74
C GLY A 207 38.13 16.91 -24.05
N ILE A 208 38.53 15.71 -23.63
CA ILE A 208 37.83 14.46 -23.94
C ILE A 208 37.48 13.78 -22.62
N THR A 209 36.31 13.13 -22.58
CA THR A 209 35.84 12.38 -21.39
C THR A 209 36.03 10.87 -21.55
N ASN A 210 36.24 10.38 -22.76
CA ASN A 210 36.36 8.95 -23.04
C ASN A 210 37.38 8.68 -24.16
N ASP A 211 38.13 7.59 -24.05
CA ASP A 211 39.21 7.16 -24.96
C ASP A 211 38.72 6.78 -26.37
N ASN A 212 37.40 6.71 -26.58
CA ASN A 212 36.82 6.40 -27.87
C ASN A 212 36.95 7.57 -28.87
N LEU A 213 37.53 7.28 -30.04
CA LEU A 213 37.74 8.23 -31.16
C LEU A 213 36.45 8.95 -31.63
N SER A 214 35.28 8.32 -31.44
CA SER A 214 33.96 8.87 -31.80
C SER A 214 33.35 9.81 -30.74
N SER A 215 33.96 9.97 -29.57
CA SER A 215 33.36 10.76 -28.48
C SER A 215 33.40 12.26 -28.76
N PRO A 216 32.32 13.04 -28.65
CA PRO A 216 32.36 14.46 -28.99
C PRO A 216 33.39 15.23 -28.15
N TRP A 217 34.00 16.26 -28.75
CA TRP A 217 34.85 17.20 -28.02
C TRP A 217 34.02 17.94 -26.98
N ARG A 218 34.51 18.03 -25.74
CA ARG A 218 33.89 18.87 -24.70
C ARG A 218 34.64 20.18 -24.59
N LEU A 219 33.87 21.26 -24.65
CA LEU A 219 34.35 22.61 -24.40
C LEU A 219 34.50 22.81 -22.89
N TYR A 220 35.70 23.15 -22.43
CA TYR A 220 35.96 23.46 -21.02
C TYR A 220 36.00 24.96 -20.77
N GLN A 221 36.62 25.72 -21.67
CA GLN A 221 36.77 27.17 -21.51
C GLN A 221 36.88 27.83 -22.88
N THR A 222 36.16 28.92 -23.09
CA THR A 222 36.32 29.82 -24.24
C THR A 222 36.69 31.20 -23.72
N LYS A 223 37.70 31.81 -24.32
CA LYS A 223 38.01 33.23 -24.17
C LYS A 223 37.88 33.86 -25.55
N LEU A 224 36.98 34.82 -25.66
CA LEU A 224 36.79 35.60 -26.87
C LEU A 224 37.69 36.84 -26.77
N PHE A 225 38.51 37.08 -27.78
CA PHE A 225 39.24 38.33 -27.92
C PHE A 225 38.40 39.24 -28.81
N LEU A 226 37.62 40.13 -28.20
CA LEU A 226 36.87 41.15 -28.94
C LEU A 226 37.82 42.33 -29.20
N GLN A 227 38.06 42.63 -30.46
CA GLN A 227 38.61 43.92 -30.86
C GLN A 227 37.49 44.73 -31.52
N ASP A 228 37.23 45.92 -31.01
CA ASP A 228 36.30 46.88 -31.63
C ASP A 228 36.85 47.31 -33.00
N PRO A 229 35.98 47.48 -34.01
CA PRO A 229 36.42 47.86 -35.34
C PRO A 229 36.65 49.36 -35.38
N GLU A 230 37.82 49.83 -34.95
CA GLU A 230 38.34 51.15 -35.32
C GLU A 230 39.83 51.07 -35.70
N GLU A 231 40.03 51.10 -37.03
CA GLU A 231 41.14 51.61 -37.88
C GLU A 231 42.63 51.47 -37.49
N PRO A 232 43.56 51.49 -38.47
CA PRO A 232 43.61 50.83 -39.79
C PRO A 232 44.75 49.78 -39.89
#